data_AF-A0A242STW6-F1
#
_entry.id   AF-A0A242STW6-F1
#
_cell.length_a   1.000
_cell.length_b   1.000
_cell.length_c   1.000
_cell.angle_alpha   90.00
_cell.angle_beta   90.00
_cell.angle_gamma   90.00
#
_symmetry.space_group_name_H-M   'P 1'
#
loop_
_entity.id
_entity.type
_entity.pdbx_description
1 polymer ?
#
loop_
_entity_poly.entity_id
_entity_poly.type
_entity_poly.pdbx_seq_one_letter_code
_entity_poly.pdbx_strand_id
1 'polypeptide(L)'
;MDNAKALKFISFMLAFLWFYQGLVPKLIFINSDEIFVWQTIGLSFEYAKLAGRASGIAEIIFGLLFLFYTHKYIHYLSILGLFGLLFLIGFLKPSTLISPYNPIVMNISMISLSIIYLLLLKEQTTHFHKAAQ
;
A
#
# COMPACT_ATOMS: atom_id res chain seq x y z
N MET A 1 -15.30 15.97 17.09
CA MET A 1 -15.09 15.95 15.63
C MET A 1 -15.51 14.57 15.15
N ASP A 2 -16.35 14.45 14.13
CA ASP A 2 -16.83 13.13 13.69
C ASP A 2 -15.69 12.34 13.04
N ASN A 3 -15.16 11.36 13.78
CA ASN A 3 -14.09 10.47 13.34
C ASN A 3 -14.45 9.74 12.02
N ALA A 4 -15.74 9.62 11.66
CA ALA A 4 -16.16 8.98 10.42
C ALA A 4 -15.66 9.72 9.17
N LYS A 5 -15.56 11.06 9.19
CA LYS A 5 -15.01 11.83 8.07
C LYS A 5 -13.52 11.55 7.88
N ALA A 6 -12.76 11.50 8.98
CA ALA A 6 -11.33 11.19 8.96
C ALA A 6 -11.07 9.76 8.46
N LEU A 7 -11.83 8.76 8.96
CA LEU A 7 -11.71 7.37 8.52
C LEU A 7 -11.96 7.22 7.01
N LYS A 8 -13.03 7.84 6.49
CA LYS A 8 -13.34 7.83 5.05
C LYS A 8 -12.23 8.49 4.22
N PHE A 9 -11.72 9.62 4.68
CA PHE A 9 -10.62 10.32 4.00
C PHE A 9 -9.35 9.45 3.96
N ILE A 10 -9.01 8.79 5.06
CA ILE A 10 -7.87 7.87 5.13
C ILE A 10 -8.05 6.72 4.13
N SER A 11 -9.20 6.05 4.12
CA SER A 11 -9.48 4.95 3.18
C SER A 11 -9.40 5.41 1.73
N PHE A 12 -9.94 6.60 1.41
CA PHE A 12 -9.85 7.17 0.07
C PHE A 12 -8.40 7.49 -0.34
N MET A 13 -7.60 8.09 0.55
CA MET A 13 -6.19 8.37 0.29
C MET A 13 -5.39 7.08 0.08
N LEU A 14 -5.62 6.05 0.90
CA LEU A 14 -4.98 4.75 0.73
C LEU A 14 -5.38 4.09 -0.60
N ALA A 15 -6.66 4.16 -0.98
CA ALA A 15 -7.12 3.68 -2.26
C ALA A 15 -6.40 4.37 -3.42
N PHE A 16 -6.32 5.70 -3.39
CA PHE A 16 -5.63 6.49 -4.40
C PHE A 16 -4.15 6.14 -4.50
N LEU A 17 -3.44 6.02 -3.36
CA LEU A 17 -2.00 5.75 -3.35
C LEU A 17 -1.67 4.34 -3.84
N TRP A 18 -2.41 3.31 -3.39
CA TRP A 18 -2.26 1.95 -3.91
C TRP A 18 -2.60 1.86 -5.40
N PHE A 19 -3.66 2.54 -5.83
CA PHE A 19 -4.03 2.63 -7.24
C PHE A 19 -2.92 3.28 -8.06
N TYR A 20 -2.37 4.41 -7.60
CA TYR A 20 -1.30 5.11 -8.30
C TYR A 20 -0.04 4.25 -8.41
N GLN A 21 0.36 3.60 -7.32
CA GLN A 21 1.52 2.71 -7.29
C GLN A 21 1.34 1.49 -8.21
N GLY A 22 0.14 0.95 -8.33
CA GLY A 22 -0.15 -0.15 -9.25
C GLY A 22 -0.31 0.27 -10.71
N LEU A 23 -0.79 1.50 -10.97
CA LEU A 23 -1.07 1.97 -12.32
C LEU A 23 0.15 2.59 -12.98
N VAL A 24 0.76 3.59 -12.35
CA VAL A 24 1.72 4.46 -13.00
C VAL A 24 3.05 3.75 -13.25
N PRO A 25 3.77 3.22 -12.24
CA PRO A 25 5.07 2.60 -12.45
C PRO A 25 5.01 1.15 -13.00
N LYS A 26 3.83 0.52 -13.02
CA LYS A 26 3.68 -0.91 -13.37
C LYS A 26 2.85 -1.19 -14.62
N LEU A 27 1.96 -0.28 -15.03
CA LEU A 27 1.16 -0.45 -16.25
C LEU A 27 1.46 0.61 -17.30
N ILE A 28 1.46 1.90 -16.93
CA ILE A 28 1.67 3.01 -17.88
C ILE A 28 3.16 3.16 -18.22
N PHE A 29 3.99 3.34 -17.19
CA PHE A 29 5.43 3.54 -17.31
C PHE A 29 6.16 2.42 -16.58
N ILE A 30 6.19 1.25 -17.21
CA ILE A 30 6.82 0.06 -16.63
C ILE A 30 8.26 0.39 -16.27
N ASN A 31 8.53 0.48 -14.97
CA ASN A 31 9.84 0.81 -14.45
C ASN A 31 10.79 -0.38 -14.63
N SER A 32 12.03 -0.13 -15.03
CA SER A 32 13.09 -1.14 -15.09
C SER A 32 13.29 -1.85 -13.75
N ASP A 33 13.03 -1.17 -12.64
CA ASP A 33 13.20 -1.71 -11.29
C ASP A 33 12.19 -2.81 -10.99
N GLU A 34 10.96 -2.69 -11.51
CA GLU A 34 9.94 -3.74 -11.39
C GLU A 34 10.35 -4.99 -12.18
N ILE A 35 10.86 -4.81 -13.40
CA ILE A 35 11.36 -5.91 -14.21
C ILE A 35 12.55 -6.59 -13.51
N PHE A 36 13.48 -5.80 -12.98
CA PHE A 36 14.66 -6.29 -12.28
C PHE A 36 14.28 -7.21 -11.12
N VAL A 37 13.31 -6.83 -10.28
CA VAL A 37 12.82 -7.65 -9.16
C VAL A 37 12.41 -9.04 -9.66
N TRP A 38 11.61 -9.12 -10.71
CA TRP A 38 11.14 -10.39 -11.25
C TRP A 38 12.23 -11.18 -11.99
N GLN A 39 13.22 -10.52 -12.58
CA GLN A 39 14.38 -11.21 -13.15
C GLN A 39 15.31 -11.80 -12.08
N THR A 40 15.40 -11.20 -10.88
CA THR A 40 16.21 -11.74 -9.78
C THR A 40 15.73 -13.11 -9.28
N ILE A 41 14.45 -13.43 -9.49
CA ILE A 41 13.88 -14.75 -9.18
C ILE A 41 13.97 -15.74 -10.36
N GLY A 42 14.67 -15.38 -11.45
CA GLY A 42 14.94 -16.25 -12.59
C GLY A 42 13.95 -16.17 -13.75
N LEU A 43 13.03 -15.19 -13.77
CA LEU A 43 12.12 -15.01 -14.90
C LEU A 43 12.86 -14.39 -16.11
N SER A 44 12.48 -14.82 -17.32
CA SER A 44 12.92 -14.15 -18.55
C SER A 44 12.34 -12.74 -18.62
N PHE A 45 12.91 -11.88 -19.46
CA PHE A 45 12.47 -10.49 -19.59
C PHE A 45 10.95 -10.35 -19.87
N GLU A 46 10.42 -11.16 -20.79
CA GLU A 46 8.98 -11.14 -21.13
C GLU A 46 8.09 -11.57 -19.96
N TYR A 47 8.47 -12.65 -19.25
CA TYR A 47 7.72 -13.11 -18.09
C TYR A 47 7.86 -12.16 -16.89
N ALA A 48 9.01 -11.53 -16.71
CA ALA A 48 9.23 -10.51 -15.69
C ALA A 48 8.36 -9.27 -15.92
N LYS A 49 8.22 -8.82 -17.18
CA LYS A 49 7.32 -7.74 -17.57
C LYS A 49 5.85 -8.10 -17.31
N LEU A 50 5.45 -9.34 -17.63
CA LEU A 50 4.10 -9.82 -17.35
C LEU A 50 3.82 -9.88 -15.84
N ALA A 51 4.76 -10.41 -15.05
CA ALA A 51 4.65 -10.48 -13.60
C ALA A 51 4.60 -9.08 -12.95
N GLY A 52 5.41 -8.14 -13.42
CA GLY A 52 5.36 -6.73 -13.00
C GLY A 52 4.00 -6.08 -13.27
N ARG A 53 3.42 -6.32 -14.45
CA ARG A 53 2.06 -5.85 -14.77
C ARG A 53 0.99 -6.51 -13.89
N ALA A 54 1.10 -7.81 -13.68
CA ALA A 54 0.17 -8.56 -12.83
C ALA A 54 0.22 -8.05 -11.38
N SER A 55 1.40 -7.73 -10.85
CA SER A 55 1.54 -7.13 -9.53
C SER A 55 0.89 -5.73 -9.48
N GLY A 56 1.01 -4.93 -10.54
CA GLY A 56 0.35 -3.62 -10.63
C GLY A 56 -1.17 -3.71 -10.63
N ILE A 57 -1.73 -4.70 -11.36
CA ILE A 57 -3.17 -4.99 -11.33
C ILE A 57 -3.61 -5.41 -9.92
N ALA A 58 -2.82 -6.26 -9.24
CA ALA A 58 -3.13 -6.68 -7.87
C ALA A 58 -3.14 -5.48 -6.90
N GLU A 59 -2.20 -4.54 -7.02
CA GLU A 59 -2.17 -3.32 -6.21
C GLU A 59 -3.34 -2.39 -6.48
N ILE A 60 -3.75 -2.24 -7.75
CA ILE A 60 -4.95 -1.47 -8.12
C ILE A 60 -6.19 -2.07 -7.49
N ILE A 61 -6.39 -3.39 -7.63
CA ILE A 61 -7.54 -4.08 -7.04
C ILE A 61 -7.52 -3.90 -5.53
N PHE A 62 -6.36 -4.11 -4.89
CA PHE A 62 -6.21 -3.93 -3.45
C PHE A 62 -6.51 -2.49 -2.99
N GLY A 63 -6.05 -1.48 -3.74
CA GLY A 63 -6.39 -0.08 -3.49
C GLY A 63 -7.88 0.18 -3.59
N LEU A 64 -8.54 -0.31 -4.63
CA LEU A 64 -9.99 -0.14 -4.80
C LEU A 64 -10.80 -0.80 -3.69
N LEU A 65 -10.32 -1.89 -3.10
CA LEU A 65 -10.99 -2.53 -1.95
C LEU A 65 -11.14 -1.58 -0.76
N PHE A 66 -10.27 -0.59 -0.57
CA PHE A 66 -10.42 0.41 0.49
C PHE A 66 -11.68 1.29 0.33
N LEU A 67 -12.22 1.43 -0.88
CA LEU A 67 -13.42 2.22 -1.14
C LEU A 67 -14.70 1.47 -0.76
N PHE A 68 -14.67 0.14 -0.82
CA PHE A 68 -15.84 -0.72 -0.59
C PHE A 68 -15.80 -1.45 0.75
N TYR A 69 -14.60 -1.70 1.29
CA TYR A 69 -14.39 -2.54 2.46
C TYR A 69 -13.51 -1.82 3.50
N THR A 70 -14.15 -1.06 4.38
CA THR A 70 -13.49 -0.32 5.47
C THR A 70 -13.43 -1.17 6.74
N HIS A 71 -12.60 -2.22 6.73
CA HIS A 71 -12.42 -3.11 7.88
C HIS A 71 -10.97 -3.10 8.39
N LYS A 72 -10.75 -3.30 9.69
CA LYS A 72 -9.38 -3.32 10.28
C LYS A 72 -8.38 -4.26 9.57
N TYR A 73 -8.88 -5.35 8.98
CA TYR A 73 -8.03 -6.34 8.29
C TYR A 73 -7.40 -5.82 7.01
N ILE A 74 -8.08 -4.95 6.25
CA ILE A 74 -7.49 -4.38 5.04
C ILE A 74 -6.30 -3.47 5.37
N HIS A 75 -6.36 -2.77 6.51
CA HIS A 75 -5.27 -1.96 7.01
C HIS A 75 -4.08 -2.81 7.49
N TYR A 76 -4.32 -3.93 8.17
CA TYR A 76 -3.23 -4.86 8.53
C TYR A 76 -2.56 -5.46 7.30
N LEU A 77 -3.33 -5.87 6.29
CA LEU A 77 -2.80 -6.35 5.01
C LEU A 77 -1.99 -5.26 4.30
N SER A 78 -2.47 -4.00 4.32
CA SER A 78 -1.74 -2.89 3.73
C SER A 78 -0.42 -2.65 4.44
N ILE A 79 -0.40 -2.68 5.78
CA ILE A 79 0.84 -2.52 6.55
C ILE A 79 1.83 -3.63 6.19
N LEU A 80 1.37 -4.89 6.20
CA LEU A 80 2.21 -6.04 5.86
C LEU A 80 2.75 -5.95 4.41
N GLY A 81 1.88 -5.58 3.46
CA GLY A 81 2.25 -5.43 2.05
C GLY A 81 3.29 -4.33 1.84
N LEU A 82 3.12 -3.16 2.46
CA LEU A 82 4.06 -2.04 2.35
C LEU A 82 5.41 -2.38 2.99
N PHE A 83 5.42 -3.04 4.15
CA PHE A 83 6.66 -3.56 4.73
C PHE A 83 7.34 -4.59 3.82
N GLY A 84 6.56 -5.52 3.24
CA GLY A 84 7.07 -6.53 2.33
C GLY A 84 7.69 -5.91 1.08
N LEU A 85 7.00 -4.95 0.44
CA LEU A 85 7.51 -4.23 -0.72
C LEU A 85 8.78 -3.44 -0.39
N LEU A 86 8.79 -2.72 0.75
CA LEU A 86 9.94 -1.95 1.18
C LEU A 86 11.15 -2.83 1.49
N PHE A 87 10.94 -3.96 2.17
CA PHE A 87 12.00 -4.93 2.46
C PHE A 87 12.54 -5.57 1.18
N LEU A 88 11.64 -5.97 0.27
CA LEU A 88 12.00 -6.57 -1.01
C LEU A 88 12.89 -5.64 -1.83
N ILE A 89 12.45 -4.39 -2.06
CA ILE A 89 13.26 -3.45 -2.84
C ILE A 89 14.51 -3.01 -2.10
N GLY A 90 14.45 -2.89 -0.78
CA GLY A 90 15.60 -2.55 0.05
C GLY A 90 16.70 -3.60 0.03
N PHE A 91 16.34 -4.87 -0.06
CA PHE A 91 17.28 -5.98 -0.19
C PHE A 91 17.83 -6.10 -1.62
N LEU A 92 16.97 -6.01 -2.64
CA LEU A 92 17.36 -6.22 -4.03
C LEU A 92 18.07 -5.03 -4.65
N LYS A 93 17.68 -3.79 -4.29
CA LYS A 93 18.24 -2.57 -4.84
C LYS A 93 18.39 -1.47 -3.77
N PRO A 94 19.32 -1.62 -2.81
CA PRO A 94 19.46 -0.69 -1.68
C PRO A 94 19.64 0.79 -2.08
N SER A 95 20.23 1.07 -3.24
CA SER A 95 20.44 2.43 -3.74
C SER A 95 19.13 3.21 -3.97
N THR A 96 18.00 2.55 -4.18
CA THR A 96 16.69 3.24 -4.29
C THR A 96 16.25 3.83 -2.97
N LEU A 97 16.72 3.28 -1.83
CA LEU A 97 16.35 3.75 -0.50
C LEU A 97 16.91 5.13 -0.15
N ILE A 98 18.06 5.49 -0.73
CA ILE A 98 18.75 6.76 -0.49
C ILE A 98 18.49 7.80 -1.59
N SER A 99 17.65 7.46 -2.57
CA SER A 99 17.28 8.39 -3.65
C SER A 99 16.42 9.54 -3.09
N PRO A 100 16.46 10.75 -3.69
CA PRO A 100 15.63 11.88 -3.24
C PRO A 100 14.12 11.57 -3.23
N TYR A 101 13.68 10.70 -4.15
CA TYR A 101 12.32 10.19 -4.24
C TYR A 101 12.33 8.68 -3.96
N ASN A 102 12.60 8.31 -2.70
CA ASN A 102 12.75 6.92 -2.29
C ASN A 102 11.41 6.28 -1.85
N PRO A 103 11.32 4.94 -1.89
CA PRO A 103 10.14 4.22 -1.45
C PRO A 103 9.92 4.26 0.08
N ILE A 104 10.94 4.61 0.89
CA ILE A 104 10.78 4.68 2.36
C ILE A 104 9.73 5.71 2.73
N VAL A 105 9.85 6.93 2.19
CA VAL A 105 8.93 8.04 2.51
C VAL A 105 7.49 7.68 2.18
N MET A 106 7.25 7.10 1.00
CA MET A 106 5.90 6.70 0.56
C MET A 106 5.32 5.57 1.43
N ASN A 107 6.08 4.49 1.63
CA ASN A 107 5.59 3.32 2.38
C ASN A 107 5.30 3.67 3.84
N ILE A 108 6.19 4.41 4.51
CA ILE A 108 5.97 4.83 5.91
C ILE A 108 4.73 5.73 6.00
N SER A 109 4.54 6.65 5.07
CA SER A 109 3.38 7.55 5.07
C SER A 109 2.06 6.78 4.94
N MET A 110 1.99 5.80 4.04
CA MET A 110 0.81 4.93 3.89
C MET A 110 0.59 4.01 5.10
N ILE A 111 1.66 3.48 5.71
CA ILE A 111 1.60 2.72 6.96
C ILE A 111 1.03 3.59 8.09
N SER A 112 1.51 4.83 8.22
CA SER A 112 1.02 5.78 9.22
C SER A 112 -0.47 6.06 9.06
N LEU A 113 -0.96 6.26 7.82
CA LEU A 113 -2.40 6.40 7.56
C LEU A 113 -3.19 5.18 8.04
N SER A 114 -2.70 3.96 7.76
CA SER A 114 -3.34 2.73 8.25
C SER A 114 -3.33 2.61 9.77
N ILE A 115 -2.25 3.00 10.44
CA ILE A 115 -2.16 3.02 11.90
C ILE A 115 -3.15 4.02 12.48
N ILE A 116 -3.21 5.24 11.94
CA ILE A 116 -4.15 6.28 12.39
C ILE A 116 -5.60 5.80 12.25
N TYR A 117 -5.95 5.14 11.13
CA TYR A 117 -7.27 4.54 10.97
C TYR A 117 -7.60 3.56 12.10
N LEU A 118 -6.67 2.64 12.41
CA LEU A 118 -6.87 1.62 13.43
C LEU A 118 -7.00 2.22 14.84
N LEU A 119 -6.25 3.29 15.14
CA LEU A 119 -6.35 4.03 16.40
C LEU A 119 -7.73 4.69 16.53
N LEU A 120 -8.18 5.42 15.51
CA LEU A 120 -9.48 6.09 15.49
C LEU A 120 -10.65 5.09 15.58
N LEU A 121 -10.53 3.93 14.94
CA LEU A 121 -11.52 2.86 15.02
C LEU A 121 -11.63 2.28 16.44
N LYS A 122 -10.49 2.11 17.12
CA LYS A 122 -10.44 1.62 18.51
C LYS A 122 -11.07 2.62 19.47
N GLU A 123 -10.81 3.92 19.29
CA GLU A 123 -11.43 4.98 20.09
C GLU A 123 -12.96 4.99 19.95
N GLN A 124 -13.48 4.92 18.73
CA GLN A 124 -14.93 4.84 18.49
C GLN A 124 -15.54 3.65 19.21
N THR A 125 -14.98 2.45 19.04
CA THR A 125 -15.48 1.22 19.66
C THR A 125 -15.49 1.32 21.19
N THR A 126 -14.46 1.94 21.78
CA THR A 126 -14.34 2.13 23.23
C THR A 126 -15.37 3.12 23.77
N HIS A 127 -15.62 4.22 23.05
CA HIS A 127 -16.64 5.20 23.42
C HIS A 127 -18.06 4.60 23.40
N PHE A 128 -18.39 3.80 22.37
CA PHE A 128 -19.69 3.13 22.33
C PHE A 128 -19.90 2.15 23.48
N HIS A 129 -18.86 1.41 23.89
CA HIS A 129 -18.96 0.50 25.02
C HIS A 129 -19.19 1.24 26.35
N LYS A 130 -18.51 2.37 26.57
CA LYS A 130 -18.70 3.21 27.77
C LYS A 130 -20.06 3.91 27.82
N ALA A 131 -20.64 4.26 26.67
CA ALA A 131 -21.95 4.92 26.60
C ALA A 131 -23.14 3.94 26.74
N ALA A 132 -22.89 2.64 26.62
CA ALA A 132 -23.89 1.58 26.75
C ALA A 132 -23.94 0.93 28.15
N GLN A 133 -23.08 1.38 29.07
CA GLN A 133 -23.05 1.02 30.50
C GLN A 133 -23.65 2.16 31.32
#